data_AF-T1I1M3-F1
#
_entry.id   AF-T1I1M3-F1
#
_cell.length_a   1.000
_cell.length_b   1.000
_cell.length_c   1.000
_cell.angle_alpha   90.00
_cell.angle_beta   90.00
_cell.angle_gamma   90.00
#
_symmetry.space_group_name_H-M   'P 1'
#
loop_
_entity.id
_entity.type
_entity.pdbx_description
1 polymer ?
#
loop_
_entity_poly.entity_id
_entity_poly.type
_entity_poly.pdbx_seq_one_letter_code
_entity_poly.pdbx_strand_id
1 'polypeptide(L)'
;MMVGLNFLQNEAIQFRIWLLLYCFISCHVFMTVYRTQPIPFIDEIFHIRQAKLYCATQFNQWDDKITTLPGLYLFTVGIYGPLSVFGAATECSVFLLRGMNLIISVANFYIIYSILQSLDTLKQIKRNYKVWEAFNISVFPVMYFFNFLYYTDTLSTFSVLLMFRLHLAGNLIIAPFIGLLSVLIRQTNIVWVGFFLLDALHQCYLKLLPKTHNHKRKKSSILD
;
A
#
# COMPACT_ATOMS: atom_id res chain seq x y z
N MET A 1 -13.51 31.44 -3.92
CA MET A 1 -14.24 30.15 -3.95
C MET A 1 -14.10 29.44 -5.31
N MET A 2 -14.42 30.08 -6.45
CA MET A 2 -14.26 29.48 -7.80
C MET A 2 -12.82 29.03 -8.16
N VAL A 3 -11.79 29.81 -7.81
CA VAL A 3 -10.38 29.44 -8.12
C VAL A 3 -9.93 28.16 -7.39
N GLY A 4 -10.39 27.96 -6.15
CA GLY A 4 -10.09 26.74 -5.38
C GLY A 4 -10.82 25.51 -5.92
N LEU A 5 -12.04 25.69 -6.41
CA LEU A 5 -12.83 24.61 -7.01
C LEU A 5 -12.20 24.14 -8.33
N ASN A 6 -11.79 25.08 -9.19
CA ASN A 6 -11.11 24.78 -10.45
C ASN A 6 -9.76 24.07 -10.24
N PHE A 7 -9.01 24.47 -9.20
CA PHE A 7 -7.73 23.82 -8.86
C PHE A 7 -7.92 22.36 -8.41
N LEU A 8 -8.86 22.10 -7.50
CA LEU A 8 -9.15 20.75 -7.02
C LEU A 8 -9.70 19.85 -8.14
N GLN A 9 -10.54 20.42 -9.02
CA GLN A 9 -11.08 19.72 -10.17
C GLN A 9 -9.97 19.33 -11.17
N ASN A 10 -9.00 20.23 -11.41
CA ASN A 10 -7.84 19.94 -12.26
C ASN A 10 -6.94 18.85 -11.67
N GLU A 11 -6.66 18.86 -10.36
CA GLU A 11 -5.87 17.79 -9.72
C GLU A 11 -6.58 16.43 -9.83
N ALA A 12 -7.89 16.39 -9.61
CA ALA A 12 -8.67 15.16 -9.72
C ALA A 12 -8.71 14.61 -11.16
N ILE A 13 -8.78 15.48 -12.17
CA ILE A 13 -8.70 15.08 -13.58
C ILE A 13 -7.32 14.53 -13.90
N GLN A 14 -6.25 15.22 -13.49
CA GLN A 14 -4.88 14.74 -13.69
C GLN A 14 -4.68 13.38 -13.04
N PHE A 15 -5.09 13.19 -11.79
CA PHE A 15 -4.97 11.90 -11.10
C PHE A 15 -5.66 10.78 -11.87
N ARG A 16 -6.88 10.99 -12.38
CA ARG A 16 -7.60 9.98 -13.17
C ARG A 16 -6.87 9.63 -14.47
N ILE A 17 -6.35 10.63 -15.18
CA ILE A 17 -5.57 10.40 -16.41
C ILE A 17 -4.34 9.55 -16.10
N TRP A 18 -3.57 9.90 -15.07
CA TRP A 18 -2.39 9.15 -14.65
C TRP A 18 -2.70 7.75 -14.15
N LEU A 19 -3.84 7.56 -13.45
CA LEU A 19 -4.31 6.25 -13.03
C LEU A 19 -4.65 5.35 -14.22
N LEU A 20 -5.38 5.89 -15.22
CA LEU A 20 -5.70 5.14 -16.43
C LEU A 20 -4.44 4.79 -17.23
N LEU A 21 -3.48 5.73 -17.34
CA LEU A 21 -2.18 5.48 -17.97
C LEU A 21 -1.40 4.39 -17.23
N TYR A 22 -1.31 4.47 -15.90
CA TYR A 22 -0.64 3.46 -15.08
C TYR A 22 -1.27 2.09 -15.27
N CYS A 23 -2.61 1.99 -15.22
CA CYS A 23 -3.33 0.73 -15.46
C CYS A 23 -3.06 0.17 -16.86
N PHE A 24 -3.11 1.01 -17.89
CA PHE A 24 -2.88 0.59 -19.27
C PHE A 24 -1.46 0.06 -19.47
N ILE A 25 -0.45 0.82 -19.03
CA ILE A 25 0.96 0.43 -19.14
C ILE A 25 1.24 -0.82 -18.32
N SER A 26 0.78 -0.86 -17.06
CA SER A 26 0.98 -2.01 -16.17
C SER A 26 0.31 -3.28 -16.72
N CYS A 27 -0.88 -3.17 -17.30
CA CYS A 27 -1.56 -4.29 -17.95
C CYS A 27 -0.78 -4.78 -19.17
N HIS A 28 -0.29 -3.86 -20.02
CA HIS A 28 0.52 -4.23 -21.17
C HIS A 28 1.82 -4.95 -20.76
N VAL A 29 2.53 -4.43 -19.75
CA VAL A 29 3.74 -5.06 -19.22
C VAL A 29 3.41 -6.42 -18.59
N PHE A 30 2.36 -6.51 -17.79
CA PHE A 30 1.88 -7.77 -17.20
C PHE A 30 1.62 -8.84 -18.26
N MET A 31 0.90 -8.50 -19.33
CA MET A 31 0.63 -9.42 -20.43
C MET A 31 1.91 -9.85 -21.15
N THR A 32 2.88 -8.95 -21.28
CA THR A 32 4.17 -9.23 -21.88
C THR A 32 4.98 -10.19 -21.00
N VAL A 33 5.13 -9.88 -19.71
CA VAL A 33 5.81 -10.73 -18.71
C VAL A 33 5.18 -12.12 -18.67
N TYR A 34 3.85 -12.21 -18.64
CA TYR A 34 3.16 -13.51 -18.63
C TYR A 34 3.38 -14.32 -19.91
N ARG A 35 3.38 -13.69 -21.09
CA ARG A 35 3.65 -14.37 -22.37
C ARG A 35 5.11 -14.85 -22.46
N THR A 36 6.05 -14.06 -21.97
CA THR A 36 7.48 -14.40 -22.00
C THR A 36 7.83 -15.46 -20.95
N GLN A 37 7.23 -15.38 -19.76
CA GLN A 37 7.50 -16.30 -18.66
C GLN A 37 6.18 -16.82 -18.06
N PRO A 38 5.51 -17.79 -18.72
CA PRO A 38 4.21 -18.29 -18.28
C PRO A 38 4.30 -19.21 -17.05
N ILE A 39 5.47 -19.78 -16.80
CA ILE A 39 5.76 -20.62 -15.63
C ILE A 39 6.30 -19.78 -14.45
N PRO A 40 6.16 -20.26 -13.21
CA PRO A 40 6.66 -19.53 -12.04
C PRO A 40 8.18 -19.25 -12.12
N PHE A 41 8.57 -18.04 -11.74
CA PHE A 41 9.95 -17.53 -11.82
C PHE A 41 10.68 -17.59 -10.47
N ILE A 42 11.83 -18.26 -10.42
CA ILE A 42 12.70 -18.38 -9.23
C ILE A 42 11.88 -18.82 -7.98
N ASP A 43 11.77 -17.97 -6.97
CA ASP A 43 11.11 -18.31 -5.69
C ASP A 43 9.59 -18.26 -5.79
N GLU A 44 9.05 -17.67 -6.87
CA GLU A 44 7.62 -17.73 -7.18
C GLU A 44 7.13 -19.18 -7.28
N ILE A 45 8.00 -20.14 -7.62
CA ILE A 45 7.68 -21.57 -7.65
C ILE A 45 7.10 -22.02 -6.29
N PHE A 46 7.74 -21.64 -5.19
CA PHE A 46 7.30 -22.00 -3.83
C PHE A 46 6.01 -21.27 -3.46
N HIS A 47 5.90 -19.98 -3.79
CA HIS A 47 4.69 -19.20 -3.52
C HIS A 47 3.46 -19.72 -4.28
N ILE A 48 3.59 -20.06 -5.56
CA ILE A 48 2.49 -20.59 -6.37
C ILE A 48 2.04 -21.97 -5.86
N ARG A 49 2.98 -22.85 -5.50
CA ARG A 49 2.64 -24.17 -4.93
C ARG A 49 1.86 -24.01 -3.63
N GLN A 50 2.35 -23.19 -2.72
CA GLN A 50 1.68 -22.95 -1.44
C GLN A 50 0.31 -22.29 -1.59
N ALA A 51 0.17 -21.32 -2.50
CA ALA A 51 -1.12 -20.72 -2.80
C ALA A 51 -2.13 -21.76 -3.29
N LYS A 52 -1.72 -22.67 -4.17
CA LYS A 52 -2.59 -23.75 -4.66
C LYS A 52 -3.05 -24.69 -3.54
N LEU A 53 -2.18 -25.04 -2.59
CA LEU A 53 -2.57 -25.83 -1.41
C LEU A 53 -3.65 -25.12 -0.58
N TYR A 54 -3.46 -23.83 -0.32
CA TYR A 54 -4.43 -23.03 0.44
C TYR A 54 -5.75 -22.85 -0.32
N CYS A 55 -5.70 -22.65 -1.64
CA CYS A 55 -6.90 -22.63 -2.48
C CYS A 55 -7.65 -23.97 -2.47
N ALA A 56 -6.93 -25.09 -2.32
CA ALA A 56 -7.50 -26.43 -2.14
C ALA A 56 -7.87 -26.73 -0.67
N THR A 57 -7.97 -25.70 0.18
CA THR A 57 -8.28 -25.77 1.62
C THR A 57 -7.33 -26.61 2.48
N GLN A 58 -6.13 -26.90 1.97
CA GLN A 58 -5.09 -27.65 2.68
C GLN A 58 -4.21 -26.72 3.53
N PHE A 59 -4.80 -26.09 4.55
CA PHE A 59 -4.11 -25.12 5.41
C PHE A 59 -3.05 -25.73 6.35
N ASN A 60 -3.07 -27.06 6.52
CA ASN A 60 -2.13 -27.78 7.38
C ASN A 60 -0.82 -28.16 6.68
N GLN A 61 -0.67 -27.83 5.39
CA GLN A 61 0.54 -28.09 4.62
C GLN A 61 1.33 -26.80 4.40
N TRP A 62 2.65 -26.88 4.58
CA TRP A 62 3.56 -25.76 4.41
C TRP A 62 4.83 -26.20 3.67
N ASP A 63 5.26 -25.41 2.68
CA ASP A 63 6.52 -25.61 1.98
C ASP A 63 7.68 -25.01 2.80
N ASP A 64 8.59 -25.88 3.24
CA ASP A 64 9.75 -25.52 4.09
C ASP A 64 10.75 -24.56 3.42
N LYS A 65 10.63 -24.32 2.10
CA LYS A 65 11.44 -23.31 1.40
C LYS A 65 10.89 -21.89 1.56
N ILE A 66 9.68 -21.73 2.06
CA ILE A 66 9.08 -20.41 2.29
C ILE A 66 9.58 -19.86 3.62
N THR A 67 10.29 -18.73 3.54
CA THR A 67 10.80 -18.01 4.73
C THR A 67 9.92 -16.83 5.14
N THR A 68 8.80 -16.60 4.46
CA THR A 68 7.80 -15.58 4.81
C THR A 68 6.64 -16.17 5.59
N LEU A 69 5.82 -15.33 6.22
CA LEU A 69 4.61 -15.75 6.94
C LEU A 69 3.41 -16.00 5.97
N PRO A 70 2.32 -16.66 6.41
CA PRO A 70 1.25 -17.14 5.52
C PRO A 70 0.32 -16.04 4.95
N GLY A 71 0.55 -14.77 5.27
CA GLY A 71 -0.37 -13.67 4.99
C GLY A 71 -0.71 -13.49 3.52
N LEU A 72 0.23 -13.70 2.60
CA LEU A 72 -0.04 -13.64 1.15
C LEU A 72 -1.08 -14.68 0.73
N TYR A 73 -0.97 -15.90 1.24
CA TYR A 73 -1.86 -17.01 0.86
C TYR A 73 -3.22 -16.88 1.52
N LEU A 74 -3.26 -16.44 2.79
CA LEU A 74 -4.52 -16.15 3.48
C LEU A 74 -5.28 -15.02 2.78
N PHE A 75 -4.58 -13.95 2.39
CA PHE A 75 -5.16 -12.86 1.61
C PHE A 75 -5.71 -13.37 0.27
N THR A 76 -4.94 -14.23 -0.41
CA THR A 76 -5.34 -14.84 -1.67
C THR A 76 -6.62 -15.64 -1.53
N VAL A 77 -6.72 -16.55 -0.57
CA VAL A 77 -7.94 -17.34 -0.36
C VAL A 77 -9.11 -16.47 0.10
N GLY A 78 -8.85 -15.42 0.89
CA GLY A 78 -9.88 -14.46 1.29
C GLY A 78 -10.55 -13.75 0.12
N ILE A 79 -9.85 -13.57 -1.00
CA ILE A 79 -10.38 -12.99 -2.24
C ILE A 79 -10.90 -14.08 -3.20
N TYR A 80 -10.12 -15.14 -3.40
CA TYR A 80 -10.46 -16.23 -4.33
C TYR A 80 -11.66 -17.05 -3.87
N GLY A 81 -11.78 -17.31 -2.57
CA GLY A 81 -12.87 -18.10 -2.00
C GLY A 81 -14.24 -17.60 -2.45
N PRO A 82 -14.60 -16.33 -2.17
CA PRO A 82 -15.85 -15.74 -2.66
C PRO A 82 -16.01 -15.82 -4.18
N LEU A 83 -14.97 -15.49 -4.96
CA LEU A 83 -15.04 -15.52 -6.42
C LEU A 83 -15.29 -16.93 -6.98
N SER A 84 -14.71 -17.96 -6.34
CA SER A 84 -14.91 -19.35 -6.72
C SER A 84 -16.33 -19.83 -6.47
N VAL A 85 -16.94 -19.41 -5.36
CA VAL A 85 -18.34 -19.71 -5.04
C VAL A 85 -19.30 -19.15 -6.09
N PHE A 86 -18.99 -17.97 -6.65
CA PHE A 86 -19.75 -17.36 -7.73
C PHE A 86 -19.38 -17.87 -9.14
N GLY A 87 -18.52 -18.89 -9.25
CA GLY A 87 -18.09 -19.45 -10.53
C GLY A 87 -17.18 -18.53 -11.35
N ALA A 88 -16.69 -17.43 -10.78
CA ALA A 88 -15.85 -16.45 -11.46
C ALA A 88 -14.37 -16.87 -11.51
N ALA A 89 -13.94 -17.79 -10.65
CA ALA A 89 -12.59 -18.35 -10.63
C ALA A 89 -12.61 -19.84 -10.27
N THR A 90 -12.22 -20.70 -11.20
CA THR A 90 -12.26 -22.16 -11.00
C THR A 90 -10.95 -22.73 -10.45
N GLU A 91 -9.82 -22.07 -10.71
CA GLU A 91 -8.49 -22.52 -10.27
C GLU A 91 -7.57 -21.36 -9.89
N CYS A 92 -6.68 -21.56 -8.91
CA CYS A 92 -5.59 -20.63 -8.60
C CYS A 92 -4.45 -20.78 -9.61
N SER A 93 -4.69 -20.30 -10.84
CA SER A 93 -3.70 -20.31 -11.91
C SER A 93 -2.62 -19.24 -11.70
N VAL A 94 -1.45 -19.42 -12.32
CA VAL A 94 -0.35 -18.45 -12.23
C VAL A 94 -0.78 -17.05 -12.70
N PHE A 95 -1.54 -16.98 -13.80
CA PHE A 95 -2.08 -15.74 -14.33
C PHE A 95 -2.92 -14.99 -13.29
N LEU A 96 -3.84 -15.72 -12.66
CA LEU A 96 -4.78 -15.22 -11.67
C LEU A 96 -4.05 -14.75 -10.40
N LEU A 97 -3.09 -15.55 -9.92
CA LEU A 97 -2.26 -15.20 -8.77
C LEU A 97 -1.41 -13.94 -9.02
N ARG A 98 -0.72 -13.84 -10.17
CA ARG A 98 0.01 -12.63 -10.56
C ARG A 98 -0.93 -11.43 -10.78
N GLY A 99 -2.13 -11.67 -11.29
CA GLY A 99 -3.16 -10.64 -11.49
C GLY A 99 -3.58 -9.95 -10.20
N MET A 100 -3.55 -10.64 -9.05
CA MET A 100 -3.75 -9.96 -7.75
C MET A 100 -2.68 -8.92 -7.48
N ASN A 101 -1.40 -9.24 -7.72
CA ASN A 101 -0.33 -8.26 -7.52
C ASN A 101 -0.45 -7.07 -8.48
N LEU A 102 -0.93 -7.29 -9.70
CA LEU A 102 -1.28 -6.19 -10.61
C LEU A 102 -2.41 -5.30 -10.05
N ILE A 103 -3.46 -5.88 -9.46
CA ILE A 103 -4.54 -5.08 -8.84
C ILE A 103 -4.00 -4.31 -7.63
N ILE A 104 -3.19 -4.96 -6.79
CA ILE A 104 -2.58 -4.33 -5.61
C ILE A 104 -1.59 -3.24 -6.04
N SER A 105 -0.90 -3.36 -7.18
CA SER A 105 0.00 -2.30 -7.66
C SER A 105 -0.76 -1.02 -8.01
N VAL A 106 -1.96 -1.15 -8.59
CA VAL A 106 -2.87 0.00 -8.80
C VAL A 106 -3.31 0.60 -7.46
N ALA A 107 -3.61 -0.24 -6.46
CA ALA A 107 -3.93 0.22 -5.12
C ALA A 107 -2.74 0.92 -4.44
N ASN A 108 -1.51 0.44 -4.68
CA ASN A 108 -0.27 1.09 -4.25
C ASN A 108 -0.13 2.49 -4.86
N PHE A 109 -0.35 2.65 -6.17
CA PHE A 109 -0.30 3.96 -6.79
C PHE A 109 -1.34 4.93 -6.18
N TYR A 110 -2.56 4.46 -5.93
CA TYR A 110 -3.59 5.24 -5.26
C TYR A 110 -3.20 5.63 -3.82
N ILE A 111 -2.71 4.69 -3.01
CA ILE A 111 -2.40 4.95 -1.60
C ILE A 111 -1.18 5.89 -1.47
N ILE A 112 -0.18 5.77 -2.35
CA ILE A 112 0.97 6.68 -2.42
C ILE A 112 0.47 8.11 -2.69
N TYR A 113 -0.40 8.29 -3.69
CA TYR A 113 -1.00 9.59 -3.98
C TYR A 113 -1.78 10.14 -2.76
N SER A 114 -2.57 9.30 -2.10
CA SER A 114 -3.34 9.68 -0.90
C SER A 114 -2.45 10.10 0.28
N ILE A 115 -1.31 9.43 0.46
CA ILE A 115 -0.30 9.78 1.48
C ILE A 115 0.34 11.12 1.16
N LEU A 116 0.79 11.34 -0.09
CA LEU A 116 1.37 12.62 -0.51
C LEU A 116 0.39 13.78 -0.30
N GLN A 117 -0.89 13.57 -0.61
CA GLN A 117 -1.94 14.57 -0.35
C GLN A 117 -2.12 14.84 1.16
N SER A 118 -2.06 13.81 1.99
CA SER A 118 -2.17 13.94 3.45
C SER A 118 -0.98 14.72 4.03
N LEU A 119 0.23 14.41 3.56
CA LEU A 119 1.46 15.11 3.98
C LEU A 119 1.44 16.59 3.57
N ASP A 120 0.97 16.91 2.37
CA ASP A 120 0.83 18.28 1.89
C ASP A 120 -0.16 19.07 2.72
N THR A 121 -1.27 18.44 3.10
CA THR A 121 -2.28 19.04 3.98
C THR A 121 -1.69 19.32 5.37
N LEU A 122 -0.95 18.37 5.94
CA LEU A 122 -0.30 18.55 7.25
C LEU A 122 0.75 19.66 7.24
N LYS A 123 1.52 19.77 6.15
CA LYS A 123 2.57 20.80 5.99
C LYS A 123 2.05 22.14 5.46
N GLN A 124 0.76 22.23 5.10
CA GLN A 124 0.17 23.40 4.44
C GLN A 124 0.88 23.80 3.13
N ILE A 125 1.36 22.80 2.37
CA ILE A 125 2.07 23.00 1.11
C ILE A 125 1.11 22.68 -0.05
N LYS A 126 1.16 23.48 -1.12
CA LYS A 126 0.45 23.20 -2.37
C LYS A 126 1.45 22.86 -3.48
N ARG A 127 1.63 21.56 -3.76
CA ARG A 127 2.46 21.08 -4.87
C ARG A 127 1.59 20.67 -6.06
N ASN A 128 1.94 21.13 -7.26
CA ASN A 128 1.21 20.80 -8.49
C ASN A 128 1.71 19.52 -9.19
N TYR A 129 2.78 18.89 -8.67
CA TYR A 129 3.41 17.71 -9.27
C TYR A 129 3.22 16.42 -8.45
N LYS A 130 2.34 16.42 -7.44
CA LYS A 130 2.09 15.26 -6.55
C LYS A 130 1.76 13.97 -7.31
N VAL A 131 0.93 14.08 -8.35
CA VAL A 131 0.53 12.91 -9.17
C VAL A 131 1.73 12.31 -9.89
N TRP A 132 2.60 13.17 -10.43
CA TRP A 132 3.85 12.75 -11.07
C TRP A 132 4.82 12.12 -10.06
N GLU A 133 4.91 12.66 -8.85
CA GLU A 133 5.72 12.08 -7.79
C GLU A 133 5.20 10.69 -7.37
N ALA A 134 3.88 10.55 -7.20
CA ALA A 134 3.26 9.25 -6.93
C ALA A 134 3.53 8.23 -8.06
N PHE A 135 3.48 8.69 -9.31
CA PHE A 135 3.74 7.87 -10.48
C PHE A 135 5.20 7.41 -10.49
N ASN A 136 6.15 8.34 -10.31
CA ASN A 136 7.58 8.04 -10.23
C ASN A 136 7.91 7.01 -9.14
N ILE A 137 7.31 7.15 -7.95
CA ILE A 137 7.50 6.17 -6.86
C ILE A 137 6.93 4.80 -7.25
N SER A 138 5.76 4.78 -7.90
CA SER A 138 5.05 3.54 -8.24
C SER A 138 5.67 2.76 -9.39
N VAL A 139 6.47 3.41 -10.24
CA VAL A 139 7.25 2.80 -11.32
C VAL A 139 8.71 2.58 -10.94
N PHE A 140 9.06 2.74 -9.66
CA PHE A 140 10.42 2.47 -9.19
C PHE A 140 10.84 1.05 -9.59
N PRO A 141 11.97 0.85 -10.31
CA PRO A 141 12.24 -0.39 -11.04
C PRO A 141 12.12 -1.67 -10.20
N VAL A 142 12.64 -1.65 -8.97
CA VAL A 142 12.61 -2.81 -8.07
C VAL A 142 11.17 -3.16 -7.69
N MET A 143 10.36 -2.18 -7.28
CA MET A 143 8.97 -2.41 -6.91
C MET A 143 8.15 -2.83 -8.13
N TYR A 144 8.38 -2.17 -9.27
CA TYR A 144 7.63 -2.40 -10.49
C TYR A 144 7.84 -3.80 -11.05
N PHE A 145 9.05 -4.35 -10.93
CA PHE A 145 9.34 -5.74 -11.31
C PHE A 145 8.45 -6.74 -10.55
N PHE A 146 8.36 -6.61 -9.22
CA PHE A 146 7.59 -7.55 -8.39
C PHE A 146 6.06 -7.40 -8.53
N ASN A 147 5.56 -6.30 -9.08
CA ASN A 147 4.13 -6.12 -9.34
C ASN A 147 3.55 -7.13 -10.34
N PHE A 148 4.40 -7.75 -11.17
CA PHE A 148 3.98 -8.68 -12.23
C PHE A 148 4.24 -10.16 -11.90
N LEU A 149 4.81 -10.44 -10.73
CA LEU A 149 5.10 -11.78 -10.23
C LEU A 149 4.39 -11.98 -8.90
N TYR A 150 4.03 -13.22 -8.57
CA TYR A 150 3.32 -13.55 -7.33
C TYR A 150 4.27 -13.68 -6.14
N TYR A 151 4.83 -12.54 -5.74
CA TYR A 151 5.66 -12.36 -4.56
C TYR A 151 4.91 -11.61 -3.46
N THR A 152 5.43 -11.67 -2.23
CA THR A 152 4.83 -11.00 -1.06
C THR A 152 5.04 -9.47 -1.08
N ASP A 153 6.02 -8.96 -1.83
CA ASP A 153 6.50 -7.57 -1.80
C ASP A 153 5.41 -6.53 -2.13
N THR A 154 4.59 -6.77 -3.15
CA THR A 154 3.54 -5.83 -3.59
C THR A 154 2.44 -5.67 -2.54
N LEU A 155 1.94 -6.78 -1.98
CA LEU A 155 0.96 -6.79 -0.89
C LEU A 155 1.55 -6.25 0.42
N SER A 156 2.79 -6.61 0.72
CA SER A 156 3.54 -6.11 1.88
C SER A 156 3.62 -4.58 1.85
N THR A 157 4.07 -4.03 0.71
CA THR A 157 4.16 -2.58 0.52
C THR A 157 2.81 -1.90 0.69
N PHE A 158 1.75 -2.45 0.08
CA PHE A 158 0.40 -1.91 0.23
C PHE A 158 -0.06 -1.87 1.69
N SER A 159 0.11 -2.97 2.43
CA SER A 159 -0.32 -3.05 3.82
C SER A 159 0.43 -2.07 4.73
N VAL A 160 1.75 -1.88 4.52
CA VAL A 160 2.54 -0.89 5.27
C VAL A 160 2.12 0.54 4.92
N LEU A 161 1.91 0.84 3.64
CA LEU A 161 1.44 2.16 3.21
C LEU A 161 0.01 2.46 3.69
N LEU A 162 -0.87 1.45 3.74
CA LEU A 162 -2.21 1.58 4.31
C LEU A 162 -2.13 1.89 5.81
N MET A 163 -1.30 1.16 6.56
CA MET A 163 -1.01 1.48 7.96
C MET A 163 -0.52 2.93 8.09
N PHE A 164 0.45 3.35 7.27
CA PHE A 164 0.96 4.73 7.31
C PHE A 164 -0.14 5.75 7.04
N ARG A 165 -0.98 5.53 6.03
CA ARG A 165 -2.09 6.43 5.70
C ARG A 165 -3.10 6.54 6.84
N LEU A 166 -3.41 5.44 7.51
CA LEU A 166 -4.30 5.40 8.69
C LEU A 166 -3.67 6.08 9.90
N HIS A 167 -2.36 5.90 10.10
CA HIS A 167 -1.59 6.59 11.13
C HIS A 167 -1.61 8.11 10.94
N LEU A 168 -1.40 8.59 9.71
CA LEU A 168 -1.55 10.02 9.37
C LEU A 168 -2.97 10.55 9.59
N ALA A 169 -3.99 9.69 9.48
CA ALA A 169 -5.38 10.04 9.80
C ALA A 169 -5.67 10.07 11.31
N GLY A 170 -4.69 9.72 12.16
CA GLY A 170 -4.87 9.61 13.60
C GLY A 170 -5.67 8.38 14.05
N ASN A 171 -5.82 7.36 13.19
CA ASN A 171 -6.59 6.16 13.53
C ASN A 171 -5.74 5.18 14.35
N LEU A 172 -5.85 5.27 15.68
CA LEU A 172 -5.05 4.49 16.62
C LEU A 172 -5.48 3.02 16.79
N ILE A 173 -6.62 2.61 16.21
CA ILE A 173 -7.12 1.23 16.35
C ILE A 173 -6.85 0.44 15.07
N ILE A 174 -7.26 0.99 13.92
CA ILE A 174 -7.18 0.28 12.64
C ILE A 174 -5.72 0.27 12.13
N ALA A 175 -4.95 1.35 12.33
CA ALA A 175 -3.56 1.40 11.89
C ALA A 175 -2.70 0.26 12.47
N PRO A 176 -2.64 0.04 13.81
CA PRO A 176 -1.85 -1.08 14.36
C PRO A 176 -2.42 -2.45 13.97
N PHE A 177 -3.74 -2.59 13.81
CA PHE A 177 -4.32 -3.84 13.31
C PHE A 177 -3.83 -4.18 11.91
N ILE A 178 -3.87 -3.22 10.97
CA ILE A 178 -3.30 -3.38 9.63
C ILE A 178 -1.79 -3.62 9.69
N GLY A 179 -1.09 -2.95 10.63
CA GLY A 179 0.32 -3.20 10.90
C GLY A 179 0.61 -4.65 11.27
N LEU A 180 -0.18 -5.25 12.17
CA LEU A 180 -0.06 -6.67 12.54
C LEU A 180 -0.33 -7.59 11.34
N LEU A 181 -1.36 -7.29 10.54
CA LEU A 181 -1.62 -8.03 9.30
C LEU A 181 -0.47 -7.91 8.29
N SER A 182 0.18 -6.74 8.22
CA SER A 182 1.37 -6.56 7.38
C SER A 182 2.53 -7.47 7.79
N VAL A 183 2.70 -7.71 9.10
CA VAL A 183 3.73 -8.64 9.61
C VAL A 183 3.43 -10.06 9.18
N LEU A 184 2.16 -10.49 9.17
CA LEU A 184 1.77 -11.81 8.66
C LEU A 184 2.09 -11.98 7.17
N ILE A 185 2.17 -10.89 6.39
CA ILE A 185 2.59 -10.94 4.99
C ILE A 185 4.12 -11.06 4.90
N ARG A 186 4.86 -10.25 5.67
CA ARG A 186 6.32 -10.34 5.80
C ARG A 186 6.78 -9.94 7.20
N GLN A 187 7.60 -10.78 7.82
CA GLN A 187 8.17 -10.56 9.15
C GLN A 187 8.95 -9.24 9.26
N THR A 188 9.61 -8.81 8.19
CA THR A 188 10.40 -7.58 8.14
C THR A 188 9.57 -6.31 8.34
N ASN A 189 8.24 -6.38 8.16
CA ASN A 189 7.35 -5.24 8.36
C ASN A 189 7.25 -4.81 9.83
N ILE A 190 7.72 -5.63 10.77
CA ILE A 190 7.77 -5.28 12.19
C ILE A 190 8.54 -3.99 12.45
N VAL A 191 9.55 -3.67 11.61
CA VAL A 191 10.33 -2.43 11.69
C VAL A 191 9.43 -1.20 11.48
N TRP A 192 8.53 -1.26 10.49
CA TRP A 192 7.61 -0.17 10.19
C TRP A 192 6.53 -0.02 11.26
N VAL A 193 6.03 -1.13 11.80
CA VAL A 193 5.09 -1.12 12.92
C VAL A 193 5.73 -0.43 14.14
N GLY A 194 6.98 -0.79 14.47
CA GLY A 194 7.74 -0.16 15.55
C GLY A 194 7.96 1.34 15.31
N PHE A 195 8.30 1.73 14.08
CA PHE A 195 8.46 3.14 13.72
C PHE A 195 7.19 3.97 13.98
N PHE A 196 6.03 3.51 13.51
CA PHE A 196 4.77 4.25 13.72
C PHE A 196 4.29 4.21 15.17
N LEU A 197 4.58 3.13 15.91
CA LEU A 197 4.33 3.09 17.35
C LEU A 197 5.15 4.17 18.07
N LEU A 198 6.44 4.29 17.78
CA LEU A 198 7.30 5.32 18.38
C LEU A 198 6.82 6.73 18.03
N ASP A 199 6.43 6.97 16.78
CA ASP A 199 5.86 8.26 16.37
C ASP A 199 4.54 8.55 17.10
N ALA A 200 3.65 7.57 17.24
CA ALA A 200 2.39 7.73 17.98
C ALA A 200 2.64 8.07 19.46
N LEU A 201 3.58 7.38 20.11
CA LEU A 201 3.98 7.65 21.49
C LEU A 201 4.59 9.05 21.63
N HIS A 202 5.44 9.46 20.68
CA HIS A 202 6.02 10.80 20.65
C HIS A 202 4.93 11.88 20.54
N GLN A 203 3.95 11.70 19.64
CA GLN A 203 2.83 12.62 19.52
C GLN A 203 1.97 12.69 20.78
N CYS A 204 1.71 11.55 21.45
CA CYS A 204 1.02 11.52 22.73
C CYS A 204 1.80 12.26 23.83
N TYR A 205 3.11 12.04 23.90
CA TYR A 205 3.99 12.74 24.83
C TYR A 205 3.96 14.26 24.63
N LEU A 206 4.05 14.74 23.38
CA LEU A 206 3.97 16.17 23.07
C LEU A 206 2.62 16.80 23.48
N LYS A 207 1.51 16.04 23.44
CA LYS A 207 0.19 16.50 23.89
C LYS A 207 0.09 16.61 25.42
N LEU A 208 0.86 15.82 26.16
CA LEU A 208 0.89 15.83 27.63
C LEU A 208 1.75 16.96 28.20
N LEU A 209 2.69 17.51 27.41
CA LEU A 209 3.49 18.65 27.83
C LEU A 209 2.59 19.86 28.11
N PRO A 210 2.72 20.51 29.28
CA PRO A 210 1.97 21.72 29.56
C PRO A 210 2.31 22.76 28.49
N LYS A 211 1.27 23.30 27.82
CA LYS A 211 1.44 24.43 26.89
C LYS A 211 1.96 25.61 27.70
N THR A 212 3.28 25.80 27.74
CA THR A 212 3.88 26.97 28.37
C THR A 212 3.28 28.21 27.73
N HIS A 213 2.66 29.05 28.55
CA HIS A 213 1.89 30.23 28.17
C HIS A 213 2.77 31.36 27.63
N ASN A 214 3.57 31.13 26.58
CA ASN A 214 4.53 32.11 26.05
C ASN A 214 3.97 33.04 24.96
N HIS A 215 2.65 33.33 24.99
CA HIS A 215 2.02 34.27 24.05
C HIS A 215 1.31 35.47 24.71
N LYS A 216 1.71 35.89 25.91
CA LYS A 216 1.26 37.17 26.50
C LYS A 216 2.33 38.27 26.63
N ARG A 217 3.60 38.01 26.31
CA ARG A 217 4.70 39.00 26.54
C ARG A 217 5.15 39.82 25.33
N LYS A 218 4.55 39.66 24.14
CA LYS A 218 4.95 40.41 22.93
C LYS A 218 3.99 41.53 22.50
N LYS A 219 2.96 41.84 23.31
CA LYS A 219 1.98 42.91 23.01
C LYS A 219 2.00 44.10 23.99
N SER A 220 2.80 44.06 25.05
CA SER A 220 2.92 45.17 26.03
C SER A 220 4.23 45.96 25.93
N SER A 221 4.99 45.83 24.83
CA SER A 221 6.26 46.55 24.62
C SER A 221 6.31 47.30 23.27
N ILE A 222 5.14 47.57 22.66
CA ILE A 222 4.99 48.38 21.43
C ILE A 222 4.09 49.59 21.73
N LEU A 223 3.82 49.86 23.01
CA LEU A 223 3.13 51.06 23.49
C LEU A 223 3.97 51.61 24.65
N ASP A 224 5.19 52.03 24.32
CA ASP A 224 6.00 53.02 25.02
C ASP A 224 6.96 53.63 23.98
#